data_AF-A0A4W5KXJ3-F1
#
_entry.id   AF-A0A4W5KXJ3-F1
#
_cell.length_a   1.000
_cell.length_b   1.000
_cell.length_c   1.000
_cell.angle_alpha   90.00
_cell.angle_beta   90.00
_cell.angle_gamma   90.00
#
_symmetry.space_group_name_H-M   'P 1'
#
loop_
_entity.id
_entity.type
_entity.pdbx_description
1 polymer ?
#
loop_
_entity_poly.entity_id
_entity_poly.type
_entity_poly.pdbx_seq_one_letter_code
_entity_poly.pdbx_strand_id
1 'polypeptide(L)' 'MAPESIFDKVYTSQSDVWSFGVLLWEIFSLGASPYPGVQIDEDFCKRLKDGTRMRAPETASPEM' A
#
# COMPACT_ATOMS: atom_id res chain seq x y z
N MET A 1 0.46 0.90 -5.99
CA MET A 1 1.35 1.94 -6.55
C MET A 1 1.67 2.98 -5.48
N ALA A 2 2.86 3.56 -5.54
CA ALA A 2 3.27 4.64 -4.64
C ALA A 2 2.52 5.95 -4.94
N PRO A 3 2.29 6.83 -3.95
CA PRO A 3 1.59 8.09 -4.16
C PRO A 3 2.21 8.96 -5.27
N GLU A 4 3.53 9.12 -5.28
CA GLU A 4 4.27 9.89 -6.29
C GLU A 4 4.09 9.35 -7.71
N SER A 5 3.92 8.03 -7.87
CA SER A 5 3.65 7.41 -9.16
C SER A 5 2.21 7.65 -9.63
N ILE A 6 1.26 7.73 -8.70
CA ILE A 6 -0.15 7.99 -9.00
C ILE A 6 -0.34 9.45 -9.45
N PHE A 7 0.15 10.40 -8.64
CA PHE A 7 -0.08 11.83 -8.81
C PHE A 7 0.88 12.49 -9.78
N ASP A 8 2.17 12.26 -9.59
CA ASP A 8 3.22 13.05 -10.22
C ASP A 8 3.88 12.29 -11.38
N LYS A 9 3.43 11.06 -11.65
CA LYS A 9 3.99 10.13 -12.65
C LYS A 9 5.50 9.93 -12.46
N VAL A 10 5.95 9.96 -11.20
CA VAL A 10 7.33 9.72 -10.81
C VAL A 10 7.51 8.24 -10.52
N TYR A 11 8.46 7.61 -11.21
CA TYR A 11 8.79 6.20 -11.04
C TYR A 11 10.27 6.08 -10.71
N THR A 12 10.56 5.52 -9.54
CA THR A 12 11.92 5.35 -9.01
C THR A 12 12.01 4.00 -8.32
N SER A 13 13.22 3.55 -7.98
CA SER A 13 13.38 2.35 -7.15
C SER A 13 12.65 2.47 -5.80
N GLN A 14 12.42 3.69 -5.29
CA GLN A 14 11.65 3.90 -4.05
C GLN A 14 10.16 3.63 -4.24
N SER A 15 9.59 3.96 -5.41
CA SER A 15 8.19 3.61 -5.72
C SER A 15 8.01 2.09 -5.89
N ASP A 16 9.07 1.39 -6.33
CA ASP A 16 9.09 -0.06 -6.40
C ASP A 16 9.14 -0.67 -4.99
N VAL A 17 9.97 -0.12 -4.08
CA VAL A 17 10.00 -0.54 -2.66
C VAL A 17 8.63 -0.37 -2.00
N TRP A 18 7.91 0.72 -2.28
CA TRP A 18 6.54 0.88 -1.81
C TRP A 18 5.61 -0.24 -2.32
N SER A 19 5.69 -0.54 -3.62
CA SER A 19 4.86 -1.58 -4.24
C SER A 19 5.23 -2.97 -3.73
N PHE A 20 6.49 -3.21 -3.39
CA PHE A 20 6.95 -4.41 -2.70
C PHE A 20 6.35 -4.54 -1.30
N GLY A 21 6.17 -3.45 -0.55
CA GLY A 21 5.46 -3.47 0.73
C GLY A 21 4.00 -3.91 0.59
N VAL A 22 3.31 -3.47 -0.47
CA VAL A 22 1.96 -3.95 -0.80
C VAL A 22 1.97 -5.44 -1.15
N LEU A 23 2.95 -5.89 -1.94
CA LEU A 23 3.10 -7.31 -2.29
C LEU A 23 3.33 -8.19 -1.05
N LEU A 24 4.18 -7.76 -0.11
CA LEU A 24 4.35 -8.46 1.16
C LEU A 24 3.02 -8.58 1.90
N TRP A 25 2.26 -7.48 1.99
CA TRP A 25 0.94 -7.51 2.59
C TRP A 25 0.00 -8.51 1.89
N GLU A 26 0.02 -8.61 0.56
CA GLU A 26 -0.76 -9.60 -0.21
C GLU A 26 -0.34 -11.04 0.13
N ILE A 27 0.97 -11.30 0.25
CA ILE A 27 1.50 -12.63 0.61
C ILE A 27 1.01 -13.05 2.01
N PHE A 28 1.17 -12.19 3.01
CA PHE A 28 0.78 -12.48 4.39
C PHE A 28 -0.72 -12.38 4.65
N SER A 29 -1.49 -11.79 3.74
CA SER A 29 -2.95 -11.86 3.77
C SER A 29 -3.52 -13.03 2.95
N LEU A 30 -2.65 -13.95 2.49
CA LEU A 30 -3.02 -15.12 1.69
C LEU A 30 -3.75 -14.75 0.39
N GLY A 31 -3.33 -13.66 -0.25
CA GLY A 31 -3.88 -13.17 -1.51
C GLY A 31 -5.13 -12.29 -1.36
N ALA A 32 -5.33 -11.65 -0.21
CA ALA A 32 -6.41 -10.69 -0.04
C ALA A 32 -6.17 -9.44 -0.92
N SER A 33 -7.27 -8.75 -1.27
CA SER A 33 -7.17 -7.51 -2.03
C SER A 33 -6.64 -6.36 -1.15
N PRO A 34 -5.60 -5.62 -1.57
CA PRO A 34 -5.10 -4.45 -0.85
C PRO A 34 -6.20 -3.42 -0.60
N TYR A 35 -6.25 -2.86 0.61
CA TYR A 35 -7.28 -1.88 1.03
C TYR A 35 -8.73 -2.34 0.74
N PRO A 36 -9.16 -3.48 1.30
CA PRO A 36 -10.47 -4.04 1.00
C PRO A 36 -11.61 -3.09 1.42
N GLY A 37 -12.56 -2.87 0.52
CA GLY A 37 -13.72 -2.00 0.77
C GLY A 37 -13.43 -0.50 0.69
N VAL A 38 -12.22 -0.10 0.30
CA VAL A 38 -11.84 1.31 0.11
C VAL A 38 -11.97 1.68 -1.37
N GLN A 39 -12.65 2.79 -1.64
CA GLN A 39 -12.66 3.38 -2.98
C GLN A 39 -11.33 4.09 -3.23
N ILE A 40 -10.69 3.79 -4.35
CA ILE A 40 -9.42 4.41 -4.73
C ILE A 40 -9.77 5.71 -5.46
N ASP A 41 -9.86 6.80 -4.71
CA ASP A 41 -10.15 8.15 -5.19
C ASP A 41 -9.13 9.18 -4.68
N GLU A 42 -9.35 10.47 -4.97
CA GLU A 42 -8.47 11.54 -4.51
C GLU A 42 -8.43 11.67 -2.98
N ASP A 43 -9.52 11.33 -2.28
CA ASP A 43 -9.58 11.39 -0.81
C ASP A 43 -8.75 10.30 -0.17
N PHE A 44 -8.89 9.06 -0.65
CA PHE A 44 -8.04 7.94 -0.25
C PHE A 44 -6.56 8.28 -0.41
N CYS A 45 -6.22 8.97 -1.49
CA CYS A 45 -4.86 9.35 -1.75
C CYS A 45 -4.34 10.47 -0.84
N LYS A 46 -5.18 11.43 -0.45
CA LYS A 46 -4.83 12.40 0.60
C LYS A 46 -4.57 11.68 1.91
N ARG A 47 -5.45 10.75 2.29
CA ARG A 47 -5.29 9.91 3.48
C ARG A 47 -4.01 9.08 3.45
N LEU A 48 -3.60 8.57 2.29
CA LEU A 48 -2.32 7.87 2.09
C LEU A 48 -1.13 8.80 2.33
N LYS A 49 -1.19 10.05 1.82
CA LYS A 49 -0.18 11.09 2.09
C LYS A 49 -0.12 11.46 3.57
N ASP A 50 -1.26 11.47 4.25
CA ASP A 50 -1.38 11.75 5.69
C ASP A 50 -0.94 10.58 6.59
N GLY A 51 -0.46 9.48 6.00
CA GLY A 51 0.12 8.35 6.75
C GLY A 51 -0.82 7.18 6.99
N THR A 52 -2.01 7.16 6.38
CA THR A 52 -2.87 5.96 6.41
C THR A 52 -2.13 4.78 5.78
N ARG A 53 -2.11 3.63 6.46
CA ARG A 53 -1.51 2.38 5.98
C ARG A 53 -2.47 1.21 6.25
N MET A 54 -2.26 0.09 5.55
CA MET A 54 -3.02 -1.14 5.83
C MET A 54 -2.68 -1.68 7.21
N ARG A 55 -3.64 -2.35 7.84
CA ARG A 55 -3.38 -3.11 9.06
C ARG A 55 -2.49 -4.32 8.73
N ALA A 56 -1.59 -4.67 9.64
CA ALA A 56 -0.82 -5.91 9.54
C ALA A 56 -1.76 -7.13 9.39
N PRO A 57 -1.50 -8.04 8.43
CA PRO A 57 -2.23 -9.31 8.33
C PRO A 57 -2.03 -10.19 9.57
N GLU A 58 -2.99 -11.05 9.88
CA GLU A 58 -2.93 -11.92 11.08
C GLU A 58 -1.78 -12.94 11.02
N THR A 59 -1.33 -13.31 9.82
CA THR A 59 -0.21 -14.26 9.67
C THR A 59 1.17 -13.59 9.66
N ALA A 60 1.23 -12.25 9.74
CA ALA A 60 2.49 -11.51 9.79
C ALA A 60 3.10 -11.57 11.20
N SER A 61 4.44 -11.64 11.27
CA SER A 61 5.15 -11.58 12.55
C SER A 61 5.21 -10.14 13.08
N PRO A 62 5.48 -9.91 14.38
CA PRO A 62 5.55 -8.56 14.97
C PRO A 62 6.71 -7.69 14.45
N GLU A 63 7.69 -8.28 13.76
CA GLU A 63 8.83 -7.57 13.17
C GLU A 63 8.47 -6.89 11.84
N MET A 64 7.28 -7.20 11.31
CA MET A 64 6.67 -6.57 10.14
C MET A 64 5.72 -5.45 10.52
#